data_AF-A0A973D1F1-F1
#
_entry.id   AF-A0A973D1F1-F1
#
_cell.length_a   1.000
_cell.length_b   1.000
_cell.length_c   1.000
_cell.angle_alpha   90.00
_cell.angle_beta   90.00
_cell.angle_gamma   90.00
#
_symmetry.space_group_name_H-M   'P 1'
#
loop_
_entity.id
_entity.type
_entity.pdbx_description
1 polymer ?
#
loop_
_entity_poly.entity_id
_entity_poly.type
_entity_poly.pdbx_seq_one_letter_code
_entity_poly.pdbx_strand_id
1 'polypeptide(L)'
;KHVAGAESLAKMLDAGRIKLWAYEENVARWFIKQAGLNNGEFESVYTLKESDLYYAFSKDINKQTQNLLQKAIDKIKKSNEFSKIKASYL
;
A
#
# COMPACT_ATOMS: atom_id res chain seq x y z
N LYS A 1 18.16 16.99 -8.09
CA LYS A 1 17.04 17.17 -7.13
C LYS A 1 16.87 15.88 -6.36
N HIS A 2 17.24 15.83 -5.08
CA HIS A 2 17.02 14.66 -4.25
C HIS A 2 15.53 14.64 -3.88
N VAL A 3 14.78 13.64 -4.34
CA VAL A 3 13.42 13.41 -3.83
C VAL A 3 13.60 12.74 -2.47
N ALA A 4 13.03 13.33 -1.43
CA ALA A 4 12.98 12.70 -0.12
C ALA A 4 12.19 11.38 -0.26
N GLY A 5 12.78 10.25 0.15
CA GLY A 5 12.07 8.97 0.18
C GLY A 5 10.83 9.06 1.08
N ALA A 6 9.84 8.19 0.87
CA ALA A 6 8.59 8.24 1.61
C ALA A 6 8.77 8.16 3.15
N GLU A 7 9.78 7.44 3.64
CA GLU A 7 10.16 7.45 5.07
C GLU A 7 10.55 8.85 5.57
N SER A 8 11.26 9.64 4.75
CA SER A 8 11.61 11.01 5.09
C SER A 8 10.38 11.93 5.09
N LEU A 9 9.39 11.68 4.23
CA LEU A 9 8.13 12.42 4.25
C LEU A 9 7.36 12.15 5.55
N ALA A 10 7.31 10.91 6.01
CA ALA A 10 6.72 10.55 7.30
C ALA A 10 7.39 11.31 8.46
N LYS A 11 8.74 11.34 8.53
CA LYS A 11 9.49 12.10 9.54
C LYS A 11 9.27 13.62 9.45
N MET A 12 9.06 14.16 8.25
CA MET A 12 8.75 15.58 8.08
C MET A 12 7.34 15.94 8.54
N LEU A 13 6.38 15.03 8.36
CA LEU A 13 5.01 15.19 8.84
C LEU A 13 4.97 15.15 10.36
N ASP A 14 5.63 14.15 10.95
CA ASP A 14 5.83 14.01 12.41
C ASP A 14 6.45 15.26 13.04
N ALA A 15 7.56 15.74 12.46
CA ALA A 15 8.23 16.97 12.91
C ALA A 15 7.46 18.27 12.59
N GLY A 16 6.24 18.18 12.02
CA GLY A 16 5.40 19.32 11.68
C GLY A 16 5.93 20.24 10.57
N ARG A 17 6.96 19.80 9.84
CA ARG A 17 7.62 20.52 8.72
C ARG A 17 6.77 20.54 7.46
N ILE A 18 5.94 19.51 7.29
CA ILE A 18 4.81 19.50 6.34
C ILE A 18 3.53 19.29 7.14
N LYS A 19 2.41 19.76 6.57
CA LYS A 19 1.09 19.65 7.23
C LYS A 19 0.24 18.51 6.68
N LEU A 20 0.45 18.15 5.42
CA LEU A 20 -0.30 17.11 4.72
C LEU A 20 0.65 16.30 3.84
N TRP A 21 0.35 15.02 3.69
CA TRP A 21 1.06 14.11 2.80
C TRP A 21 0.05 13.26 2.04
N ALA A 22 -0.02 13.47 0.72
CA ALA A 22 -0.87 12.68 -0.16
C ALA A 22 -0.13 11.42 -0.61
N TYR A 23 -0.65 10.25 -0.23
CA TYR A 23 -0.06 8.95 -0.54
C TYR A 23 -1.11 7.84 -0.46
N GLU A 24 -0.83 6.66 -1.02
CA GLU A 24 -1.69 5.49 -0.79
C GLU A 24 -1.61 5.11 0.69
N GLU A 25 -2.76 4.99 1.35
CA GLU A 25 -2.84 4.96 2.81
C GLU A 25 -2.09 3.77 3.42
N ASN A 26 -2.22 2.55 2.88
CA ASN A 26 -1.58 1.37 3.44
C ASN A 26 -0.06 1.46 3.35
N VAL A 27 0.46 1.93 2.22
CA VAL A 27 1.90 2.11 2.02
C VAL A 27 2.41 3.28 2.88
N ALA A 28 1.63 4.36 3.06
CA ALA A 28 1.98 5.44 3.98
C ALA A 28 2.14 4.92 5.42
N ARG A 29 1.18 4.11 5.89
CA ARG A 29 1.22 3.48 7.21
C ARG A 29 2.40 2.53 7.38
N TRP A 30 2.77 1.82 6.32
CA TRP A 30 3.99 1.00 6.31
C TRP A 30 5.24 1.87 6.48
N PHE A 31 5.38 2.98 5.74
CA PHE A 31 6.52 3.89 5.87
C PHE A 31 6.59 4.58 7.24
N ILE A 32 5.46 4.93 7.84
CA ILE A 32 5.39 5.45 9.22
C ILE A 32 5.98 4.43 10.19
N LYS A 33 5.58 3.16 10.08
CA LYS A 33 6.13 2.04 10.89
C LYS A 33 7.64 1.85 10.64
N GLN A 34 8.09 1.88 9.39
CA GLN A 34 9.52 1.77 9.06
C GLN A 34 10.35 2.94 9.60
N ALA A 35 9.75 4.14 9.68
CA ALA A 35 10.39 5.32 10.26
C ALA A 35 10.49 5.26 11.80
N GLY A 36 9.94 4.23 12.44
CA GLY A 36 9.87 4.09 13.90
C GLY A 36 8.77 4.93 14.56
N LEU A 37 7.81 5.41 13.78
CA LEU A 37 6.73 6.29 14.23
C LEU A 37 5.45 5.49 14.53
N ASN A 38 4.60 6.01 15.41
CA ASN A 38 3.35 5.37 15.78
C ASN A 38 2.23 5.75 14.80
N ASN A 39 1.68 4.76 14.08
CA ASN A 39 0.53 4.98 13.18
C ASN A 39 -0.70 5.59 13.86
N GLY A 40 -0.86 5.44 15.18
CA GLY A 40 -1.95 6.05 15.95
C GLY A 40 -1.85 7.57 16.09
N GLU A 41 -0.70 8.17 15.76
CA GLU A 41 -0.47 9.62 15.79
C GLU A 41 -0.75 10.29 14.44
N PHE A 42 -1.16 9.52 13.43
CA PHE A 42 -1.45 10.02 12.08
C PHE A 42 -2.88 9.67 11.71
N GLU A 43 -3.58 10.64 11.11
CA GLU A 43 -4.93 10.47 10.60
C GLU A 43 -5.01 10.77 9.10
N SER A 44 -5.86 10.03 8.40
CA SER A 44 -6.25 10.37 7.03
C SER A 44 -7.34 11.43 7.11
N VAL A 45 -7.03 12.64 6.65
CA VAL A 45 -7.96 13.78 6.70
C VAL A 45 -8.73 14.00 5.39
N TYR A 46 -8.28 13.39 4.29
CA TYR A 46 -8.91 13.56 2.98
C TYR A 46 -8.56 12.44 1.99
N THR A 47 -9.58 11.86 1.37
CA THR A 47 -9.42 10.88 0.27
C THR A 47 -9.48 11.59 -1.07
N LEU A 48 -8.34 11.70 -1.77
CA LEU A 48 -8.28 12.31 -3.11
C LEU A 48 -9.03 11.48 -4.16
N LYS A 49 -8.87 10.15 -4.10
CA LYS A 49 -9.48 9.20 -5.02
C LYS A 49 -9.44 7.80 -4.42
N GLU A 50 -10.53 7.06 -4.59
CA GLU A 50 -10.54 5.61 -4.40
C GLU A 50 -10.24 4.91 -5.73
N SER A 51 -9.37 3.91 -5.68
CA SER A 51 -9.04 3.10 -6.84
C SER A 51 -8.62 1.71 -6.43
N ASP A 52 -9.02 0.72 -7.21
CA ASP A 52 -8.55 -0.64 -7.05
C ASP A 52 -7.13 -0.81 -7.62
N LEU A 53 -6.34 -1.65 -6.94
CA LEU A 53 -5.03 -2.08 -7.42
C LEU A 53 -5.19 -3.34 -8.28
N TYR A 54 -4.51 -3.34 -9.43
CA TYR A 54 -4.48 -4.46 -10.36
C TYR A 54 -3.05 -4.86 -10.67
N TYR A 55 -2.85 -6.15 -10.96
CA TYR A 55 -1.60 -6.62 -11.54
C TYR A 55 -1.51 -6.19 -13.00
N ALA A 56 -0.44 -5.49 -13.35
CA ALA A 56 -0.09 -5.23 -14.73
C ALA A 56 0.69 -6.42 -15.30
N PHE A 57 0.32 -6.85 -16.50
CA PHE A 57 1.03 -7.91 -17.22
C PHE A 57 1.75 -7.32 -18.44
N SER A 58 2.88 -7.91 -18.79
CA SER A 58 3.50 -7.66 -20.08
C SER A 58 2.56 -8.09 -21.21
N LYS A 59 2.66 -7.41 -22.37
CA LYS A 59 1.75 -7.59 -23.51
C LYS A 59 1.90 -8.96 -24.19
N ASP A 60 3.02 -9.64 -23.97
CA ASP A 60 3.31 -10.99 -24.47
C ASP A 60 2.66 -12.12 -23.64
N ILE A 61 2.16 -11.81 -22.44
CA ILE A 61 1.49 -12.80 -21.60
C ILE A 61 0.09 -13.09 -22.14
N ASN A 62 -0.12 -14.33 -22.57
CA ASN A 62 -1.41 -14.78 -23.10
C ASN A 62 -2.54 -14.77 -22.05
N LYS A 63 -3.79 -14.75 -22.53
CA LYS A 63 -4.97 -14.67 -21.68
C LYS A 63 -5.17 -15.93 -20.80
N GLN A 64 -4.73 -17.10 -21.25
CA GLN A 64 -4.86 -18.34 -20.50
C GLN A 64 -4.05 -18.29 -19.21
N THR A 65 -2.80 -17.81 -19.28
CA THR A 65 -1.92 -17.60 -18.12
C THR A 65 -2.49 -16.56 -17.17
N GLN A 66 -2.98 -15.43 -17.68
CA GLN A 66 -3.64 -14.40 -16.87
C GLN A 66 -4.84 -14.97 -16.11
N ASN A 67 -5.69 -15.75 -16.78
CA ASN A 67 -6.88 -16.36 -16.18
C ASN A 67 -6.52 -17.41 -15.13
N LEU A 68 -5.45 -18.18 -15.34
CA LEU A 68 -4.97 -19.15 -14.37
C LEU A 68 -4.55 -18.46 -13.07
N LEU A 69 -3.77 -17.37 -13.18
CA LEU A 69 -3.37 -16.58 -12.03
C LEU A 69 -4.57 -15.95 -11.32
N GLN A 70 -5.51 -15.36 -12.07
CA GLN A 70 -6.72 -14.77 -11.48
C GLN A 70 -7.52 -15.81 -10.68
N LYS A 71 -7.74 -17.01 -11.23
CA LYS A 71 -8.44 -18.10 -10.53
C LYS A 71 -7.72 -18.53 -9.25
N ALA A 72 -6.39 -18.59 -9.28
CA ALA A 72 -5.60 -18.95 -8.11
C ALA A 72 -5.70 -17.87 -7.00
N ILE A 73 -5.60 -16.59 -7.37
CA ILE A 73 -5.78 -15.47 -6.46
C ILE A 73 -7.19 -15.47 -5.86
N ASP A 74 -8.21 -15.67 -6.68
CA ASP A 74 -9.61 -15.72 -6.22
C ASP A 74 -9.86 -16.86 -5.24
N LYS A 75 -9.22 -18.02 -5.46
CA LYS A 75 -9.28 -19.16 -4.53
C LYS A 75 -8.65 -18.81 -3.18
N ILE A 76 -7.48 -18.15 -3.18
CA ILE A 76 -6.81 -17.74 -1.94
C ILE A 76 -7.64 -16.69 -1.20
N LYS A 77 -8.16 -15.67 -1.90
CA LYS A 77 -9.00 -14.62 -1.31
C LYS A 77 -10.25 -15.14 -0.61
N LYS A 78 -10.79 -16.28 -1.06
CA LYS A 78 -11.94 -16.96 -0.44
C LYS A 78 -11.57 -17.85 0.75
N SER A 79 -10.28 -17.98 1.06
CA SER A 79 -9.78 -18.83 2.13
C SER A 79 -9.35 -18.03 3.35
N ASN A 80 -9.32 -18.67 4.52
CA ASN A 80 -8.80 -18.08 5.76
C ASN A 80 -7.30 -17.73 5.67
N GLU A 81 -6.58 -18.29 4.69
CA GLU A 81 -5.17 -17.99 4.47
C GLU A 81 -4.95 -16.55 4.03
N PHE A 82 -5.91 -15.96 3.30
CA PHE A 82 -5.82 -14.57 2.89
C PHE A 82 -5.79 -13.61 4.10
N SER A 83 -6.60 -13.87 5.13
CA SER A 83 -6.59 -13.08 6.36
C SER A 83 -5.26 -13.16 7.09
N LYS A 84 -4.62 -14.35 7.12
CA LYS A 84 -3.29 -14.52 7.73
C LYS A 84 -2.21 -13.75 6.98
N ILE A 85 -2.22 -13.82 5.64
CA ILE A 85 -1.30 -13.05 4.79
C ILE A 85 -1.51 -11.56 5.04
N LYS A 86 -2.75 -11.07 5.08
CA LYS A 86 -3.02 -9.64 5.33
C LYS A 86 -2.46 -9.17 6.68
N ALA A 87 -2.57 -10.01 7.73
CA ALA A 87 -2.07 -9.70 9.06
C ALA A 87 -0.53 -9.66 9.17
N SER A 88 0.23 -10.24 8.22
CA SER A 88 1.69 -10.12 8.25
C SER A 88 2.22 -8.81 7.65
N TYR A 89 1.38 -8.07 6.92
CA TYR A 89 1.77 -6.81 6.25
C TYR A 89 1.28 -5.55 6.98
N LEU A 90 0.31 -5.67 7.90
CA LEU A 90 -0.25 -4.56 8.69
C LEU A 90 0.09 -4.78 10.17
#